data_AF-A0AAB0A0Z9-F1
#
_entry.id   AF-A0AAB0A0Z9-F1
#
_cell.length_a   1.000
_cell.length_b   1.000
_cell.length_c   1.000
_cell.angle_alpha   90.00
_cell.angle_beta   90.00
_cell.angle_gamma   90.00
#
_symmetry.space_group_name_H-M   'P 1'
#
loop_
_entity.id
_entity.type
_entity.pdbx_description
1 polymer ?
#
loop_
_entity_poly.entity_id
_entity_poly.type
_entity_poly.pdbx_seq_one_letter_code
_entity_poly.pdbx_strand_id
1 'polypeptide(L)'
;MKRLPSGEWMYLLIYVDDMIIVCKDAEQITILEKKLQREFDISILGNVSQFLGIKVSKDNDGFYRLSQKTFIREIANRFGLDGAKKSNVPLDAGYFKQTDGDVLPDNKQFHSLVGALLYVATNTRPDIAAAISILSRKTSTPTQHDWTELKRVVRYLISTEDYELKLGVQQTGDMILVGYSDAIGPAIDRTENQRVVLCFSSAELL
;
A
#
# COMPACT_ATOMS: atom_id res chain seq x y z
N MET A 1 5.29 -16.41 -15.87
CA MET A 1 5.57 -15.60 -17.08
C MET A 1 5.92 -16.51 -18.24
N LYS A 2 5.66 -16.08 -19.48
CA LYS A 2 5.94 -16.85 -20.71
C LYS A 2 6.51 -15.92 -21.78
N ARG A 3 7.57 -16.35 -22.48
CA ARG A 3 8.09 -15.64 -23.66
C ARG A 3 7.34 -16.09 -24.90
N LEU A 4 6.86 -15.14 -25.69
CA LEU A 4 6.14 -15.38 -26.93
C LEU A 4 7.10 -15.56 -28.12
N PRO A 5 6.68 -16.19 -29.23
CA PRO A 5 7.50 -16.31 -30.44
C PRO A 5 7.94 -14.96 -31.02
N SER A 6 7.17 -13.89 -30.80
CA SER A 6 7.52 -12.52 -31.15
C SER A 6 8.69 -11.94 -30.34
N GLY A 7 9.16 -12.65 -29.31
CA GLY A 7 10.20 -12.20 -28.39
C GLY A 7 9.68 -11.44 -27.17
N GLU A 8 8.42 -11.00 -27.20
CA GLU A 8 7.72 -10.27 -26.13
C GLU A 8 7.35 -11.18 -24.95
N TRP A 9 7.11 -10.58 -23.78
CA TRP A 9 6.72 -11.30 -22.57
C TRP A 9 5.22 -11.21 -22.29
N MET A 10 4.69 -12.30 -21.75
CA MET A 10 3.37 -12.39 -21.15
C MET A 10 3.51 -12.72 -19.66
N TYR A 11 2.86 -11.92 -18.83
CA TYR A 11 2.77 -12.12 -17.39
C TYR A 11 1.34 -12.51 -17.04
N LEU A 12 1.23 -13.48 -16.13
CA LEU A 12 -0.02 -13.90 -15.55
C LEU A 12 0.19 -13.86 -14.05
N LEU A 13 -0.54 -12.98 -13.37
CA LEU A 13 -0.62 -12.90 -11.93
C LEU A 13 -1.90 -13.61 -11.50
N ILE A 14 -1.80 -14.53 -10.56
CA ILE A 14 -2.92 -15.28 -10.01
C ILE A 14 -2.94 -15.03 -8.51
N TYR A 15 -4.08 -14.59 -8.00
CA TYR A 15 -4.35 -14.47 -6.57
C TYR A 15 -5.70 -15.08 -6.25
N VAL A 16 -5.69 -16.27 -5.64
CA VAL A 16 -6.91 -17.04 -5.34
C VAL A 16 -7.80 -17.12 -6.60
N ASP A 17 -8.95 -16.44 -6.60
CA ASP A 17 -9.93 -16.46 -7.69
C ASP A 17 -9.70 -15.37 -8.74
N ASP A 18 -8.82 -14.40 -8.47
CA ASP A 18 -8.54 -13.27 -9.36
C ASP A 18 -7.29 -13.51 -10.21
N MET A 19 -7.37 -13.14 -11.49
CA MET A 19 -6.27 -13.25 -12.45
C MET A 19 -6.05 -11.94 -13.20
N ILE A 20 -4.79 -11.50 -13.30
CA ILE A 20 -4.38 -10.40 -14.17
C ILE A 20 -3.46 -10.95 -15.26
N ILE A 21 -3.82 -10.68 -16.52
CA ILE A 21 -3.01 -10.98 -17.69
C ILE A 21 -2.40 -9.67 -18.19
N VAL A 22 -1.07 -9.65 -18.33
CA VAL A 22 -0.33 -8.52 -18.90
C VAL A 22 0.47 -8.99 -20.09
N CYS A 23 0.18 -8.45 -21.26
CA CYS A 23 0.95 -8.67 -22.47
C CYS A 23 0.86 -7.44 -23.38
N LYS A 24 1.92 -7.18 -24.15
CA LYS A 24 1.92 -6.11 -25.15
C LYS A 24 1.01 -6.42 -26.34
N ASP A 25 0.89 -7.70 -26.68
CA ASP A 25 0.07 -8.18 -27.79
C ASP A 25 -1.32 -8.61 -27.27
N ALA A 26 -2.33 -7.81 -27.59
CA ALA A 26 -3.71 -8.04 -27.18
C ALA A 26 -4.33 -9.30 -27.80
N GLU A 27 -3.85 -9.74 -28.97
CA GLU A 27 -4.32 -10.98 -29.59
C GLU A 27 -3.90 -12.18 -28.74
N GLN A 28 -2.68 -12.14 -28.19
CA GLN A 28 -2.17 -13.20 -27.31
C GLN A 28 -2.92 -13.25 -25.97
N ILE A 29 -3.36 -12.10 -25.44
CA ILE A 29 -4.28 -12.05 -24.29
C ILE A 29 -5.57 -12.78 -24.64
N THR A 30 -6.21 -12.42 -25.76
CA THR A 30 -7.48 -13.02 -26.22
C THR A 30 -7.35 -14.54 -26.42
N ILE A 31 -6.23 -15.01 -26.97
CA ILE A 31 -5.96 -16.44 -27.13
C ILE A 31 -5.87 -17.14 -25.77
N LEU A 32 -5.21 -16.53 -24.79
CA LEU A 32 -5.09 -17.09 -23.44
C LEU A 32 -6.44 -17.11 -22.72
N GLU A 33 -7.21 -16.01 -22.78
CA GLU A 33 -8.56 -15.92 -22.21
C GLU A 33 -9.46 -17.05 -22.72
N LYS A 34 -9.53 -17.24 -24.05
CA LYS A 34 -10.31 -18.32 -24.66
C LYS A 34 -9.87 -19.71 -24.24
N LYS A 35 -8.58 -19.91 -23.99
CA LYS A 35 -8.06 -21.19 -23.48
C LYS A 35 -8.51 -21.41 -22.03
N LEU A 36 -8.38 -20.40 -21.19
CA LEU A 36 -8.78 -20.48 -19.79
C LEU A 36 -10.29 -20.71 -19.66
N GLN A 37 -11.12 -20.02 -20.44
CA GLN A 37 -12.58 -20.22 -20.46
C GLN A 37 -13.03 -21.61 -20.94
N ARG A 38 -12.18 -22.34 -21.67
CA ARG A 38 -12.49 -23.72 -22.08
C ARG A 38 -12.23 -24.73 -20.97
N GLU A 39 -11.22 -24.47 -20.16
CA GLU A 39 -10.76 -25.38 -19.09
C GLU A 39 -11.41 -25.04 -17.74
N PHE A 40 -11.79 -23.78 -17.53
CA PHE A 40 -12.29 -23.24 -16.27
C PHE A 40 -13.51 -22.35 -16.51
N ASP A 41 -14.42 -22.35 -15.54
CA ASP A 41 -15.55 -21.42 -15.50
C ASP A 41 -15.07 -20.05 -14.98
N ILE A 42 -14.62 -19.20 -15.90
CA ILE A 42 -14.09 -17.86 -15.59
C ILE A 42 -14.80 -16.76 -16.37
N SER A 43 -14.94 -15.61 -15.73
CA SER A 43 -15.48 -14.39 -16.35
C SER A 43 -14.35 -13.42 -16.72
N ILE A 44 -14.43 -12.84 -17.92
CA ILE A 44 -13.49 -11.81 -18.37
C ILE A 44 -14.04 -10.43 -18.01
N LEU A 45 -13.31 -9.72 -17.16
CA LEU A 45 -13.71 -8.40 -16.64
C LEU A 45 -13.16 -7.22 -17.45
N GLY A 46 -12.35 -7.50 -18.49
CA GLY A 46 -11.72 -6.49 -19.33
C GLY A 46 -10.54 -5.80 -18.63
N ASN A 47 -10.40 -4.48 -18.83
CA ASN A 47 -9.31 -3.72 -18.24
C ASN A 47 -9.40 -3.72 -16.71
N VAL A 48 -8.25 -3.86 -16.05
CA VAL A 48 -8.16 -3.85 -14.58
C VAL A 48 -8.58 -2.49 -14.05
N SER A 49 -9.71 -2.45 -13.34
CA SER A 49 -10.22 -1.28 -12.63
C SER A 49 -10.13 -1.42 -11.11
N GLN A 50 -10.09 -2.66 -10.62
CA GLN A 50 -9.91 -3.00 -9.22
C GLN A 50 -9.25 -4.37 -9.10
N PHE A 51 -8.33 -4.54 -8.15
CA PHE A 51 -7.69 -5.81 -7.82
C PHE A 51 -7.32 -5.82 -6.33
N LEU A 52 -7.78 -6.81 -5.58
CA LEU A 52 -7.51 -6.96 -4.13
C LEU A 52 -7.87 -5.73 -3.28
N GLY A 53 -8.90 -4.99 -3.65
CA GLY A 53 -9.28 -3.76 -2.95
C GLY A 53 -8.38 -2.55 -3.25
N ILE A 54 -7.51 -2.65 -4.26
CA ILE A 54 -6.79 -1.55 -4.87
C ILE A 54 -7.55 -1.14 -6.13
N LYS A 55 -8.01 0.12 -6.17
CA LYS A 55 -8.57 0.71 -7.38
C LYS A 55 -7.43 1.10 -8.31
N VAL A 56 -7.55 0.70 -9.57
CA VAL A 56 -6.58 1.00 -10.62
C VAL A 56 -7.24 1.92 -11.63
N SER A 57 -6.59 3.03 -11.95
CA SER A 57 -6.98 3.88 -13.06
C SER A 57 -5.76 4.27 -13.88
N LYS A 58 -5.98 4.75 -15.10
CA LYS A 58 -4.91 5.24 -15.98
C LYS A 58 -5.23 6.68 -16.34
N ASP A 59 -4.28 7.58 -16.14
CA ASP A 59 -4.43 8.98 -16.52
C ASP A 59 -4.12 9.23 -18.00
N ASN A 60 -4.43 10.44 -18.48
CA ASN A 60 -4.25 10.83 -19.87
C ASN A 60 -2.78 10.83 -20.31
N ASP A 61 -1.86 10.94 -19.36
CA ASP A 61 -0.42 10.90 -19.59
C ASP A 61 0.12 9.45 -19.64
N GLY A 62 -0.75 8.47 -19.45
CA GLY A 62 -0.44 7.05 -19.55
C GLY A 62 0.08 6.41 -18.27
N PHE A 63 0.07 7.13 -17.15
CA PHE A 63 0.44 6.59 -15.83
C PHE A 63 -0.73 5.88 -15.19
N TYR A 64 -0.44 4.82 -14.47
CA TYR A 64 -1.39 4.14 -13.59
C TYR A 64 -1.46 4.83 -12.24
N ARG A 65 -2.66 4.92 -11.66
CA ARG A 65 -2.91 5.41 -10.31
C ARG A 65 -3.53 4.31 -9.49
N LEU A 66 -2.93 4.01 -8.34
CA LEU A 66 -3.37 2.99 -7.41
C LEU A 66 -3.90 3.66 -6.15
N SER A 67 -5.17 3.41 -5.84
CA SER A 67 -5.85 3.99 -4.68
C SER A 67 -6.44 2.89 -3.79
N GLN A 68 -6.30 3.05 -2.47
CA GLN A 68 -6.97 2.22 -1.47
C GLN A 68 -7.98 3.02 -0.63
N LYS A 69 -8.50 4.14 -1.15
CA LYS A 69 -9.44 5.01 -0.44
C LYS A 69 -10.62 4.25 0.18
N THR A 70 -11.28 3.38 -0.59
CA THR A 70 -12.41 2.57 -0.12
C THR A 70 -12.00 1.67 1.06
N PHE A 71 -10.86 0.99 0.95
CA PHE A 71 -10.36 0.11 2.00
C PHE A 71 -9.94 0.89 3.26
N ILE A 72 -9.34 2.07 3.11
CA ILE A 72 -9.04 2.99 4.24
C ILE A 72 -10.32 3.37 4.98
N ARG A 73 -11.40 3.68 4.26
CA ARG A 73 -12.71 3.99 4.85
C ARG A 73 -13.33 2.78 5.57
N GLU A 74 -13.19 1.58 5.02
CA GLU A 74 -13.64 0.35 5.69
C GLU A 74 -12.87 0.10 7.00
N ILE A 75 -11.56 0.33 7.02
CA ILE A 75 -10.75 0.28 8.25
C ILE A 75 -11.28 1.31 9.25
N ALA A 76 -11.47 2.57 8.83
CA ALA A 76 -11.96 3.63 9.70
C ALA A 76 -13.31 3.26 10.35
N ASN A 77 -14.25 2.77 9.55
CA ASN A 77 -15.57 2.34 10.02
C ASN A 77 -15.47 1.16 11.00
N ARG A 78 -14.67 0.13 10.67
CA ARG A 78 -14.48 -1.07 11.49
C ARG A 78 -13.94 -0.75 12.88
N PHE A 79 -13.07 0.26 12.99
CA PHE A 79 -12.43 0.64 14.25
C PHE A 79 -13.07 1.86 14.93
N GLY A 80 -14.24 2.31 14.44
CA GLY A 80 -15.00 3.42 15.05
C GLY A 80 -14.27 4.76 14.96
N LEU A 81 -13.54 5.00 13.87
CA LEU A 81 -12.74 6.20 13.64
C LEU A 81 -13.34 7.14 12.57
N ASP A 82 -14.54 6.83 12.07
CA ASP A 82 -15.25 7.75 11.20
C ASP A 82 -15.65 9.01 11.99
N GLY A 83 -15.37 10.19 11.41
CA GLY A 83 -15.53 11.47 12.10
C GLY A 83 -14.52 11.75 13.23
N ALA A 84 -13.53 10.88 13.47
CA ALA A 84 -12.50 11.14 14.46
C ALA A 84 -11.61 12.34 14.09
N LYS A 85 -10.99 12.98 15.08
CA LYS A 85 -10.10 14.13 14.85
C LYS A 85 -8.94 13.75 13.93
N LYS A 86 -8.84 14.45 12.80
CA LYS A 86 -7.78 14.28 11.79
C LYS A 86 -6.37 14.41 12.38
N SER A 87 -5.42 13.69 11.80
CA SER A 87 -3.99 13.75 12.14
C SER A 87 -3.18 14.10 10.89
N ASN A 88 -2.21 15.00 11.03
CA ASN A 88 -1.35 15.40 9.91
C ASN A 88 -0.05 14.59 9.85
N VAL A 89 0.22 13.77 10.87
CA VAL A 89 1.37 12.88 10.94
C VAL A 89 0.93 11.45 11.26
N PRO A 90 1.60 10.43 10.71
CA PRO A 90 1.25 9.03 10.96
C PRO A 90 1.70 8.56 12.35
N LEU A 91 2.74 9.16 12.93
CA LEU A 91 3.26 8.83 14.26
C LEU A 91 3.63 10.11 15.02
N ASP A 92 3.35 10.15 16.32
CA ASP A 92 3.77 11.26 17.17
C ASP A 92 5.29 11.32 17.35
N ALA A 93 5.89 12.50 17.26
CA ALA A 93 7.34 12.70 17.46
C ALA A 93 7.79 12.37 18.89
N GLY A 94 6.87 12.45 19.86
CA GLY A 94 7.08 12.06 21.25
C GLY A 94 6.85 10.58 21.53
N TYR A 95 6.49 9.75 20.56
CA TYR A 95 6.13 8.34 20.77
C TYR A 95 7.16 7.58 21.63
N PHE A 96 8.46 7.74 21.33
CA PHE A 96 9.53 7.05 22.05
C PHE A 96 9.83 7.61 23.45
N LYS A 97 9.33 8.80 23.79
CA LYS A 97 9.54 9.42 25.11
C LYS A 97 8.61 8.83 26.17
N GLN A 98 7.58 8.10 25.75
CA GLN A 98 6.62 7.48 26.64
C GLN A 98 6.85 5.97 26.65
N THR A 99 7.46 5.49 27.73
CA THR A 99 7.75 4.07 27.95
C THR A 99 6.70 3.37 28.80
N ASP A 100 5.90 4.15 29.52
CA ASP A 100 4.99 3.67 30.54
C ASP A 100 3.55 3.67 30.01
N GLY A 101 2.87 2.53 30.17
CA GLY A 101 1.47 2.38 29.79
C GLY A 101 0.97 0.98 30.13
N ASP A 102 -0.31 0.90 30.48
CA ASP A 102 -0.96 -0.37 30.75
C ASP A 102 -0.98 -1.23 29.48
N VAL A 103 -0.63 -2.51 29.66
CA VAL A 103 -0.71 -3.52 28.59
C VAL A 103 -2.18 -3.68 28.19
N LEU A 104 -2.43 -3.79 26.88
CA LEU A 104 -3.77 -4.05 26.38
C LEU A 104 -4.25 -5.43 26.87
N PRO A 105 -5.49 -5.54 27.36
CA PRO A 105 -6.03 -6.80 27.84
C PRO A 105 -6.34 -7.79 26.70
N ASP A 106 -6.59 -7.31 25.48
CA ASP A 106 -6.78 -8.13 24.28
C ASP A 106 -6.04 -7.52 23.07
N ASN A 107 -5.19 -8.33 22.44
CA ASN A 107 -4.36 -7.92 21.32
C ASN A 107 -5.02 -8.17 19.96
N LYS A 108 -6.17 -8.87 19.89
CA LYS A 108 -6.80 -9.24 18.61
C LYS A 108 -7.11 -8.03 17.73
N GLN A 109 -7.67 -6.98 18.31
CA GLN A 109 -7.97 -5.75 17.58
C GLN A 109 -6.70 -5.03 17.13
N PHE A 110 -5.67 -5.04 17.97
CA PHE A 110 -4.36 -4.48 17.63
C PHE A 110 -3.74 -5.24 16.44
N HIS A 111 -3.70 -6.57 16.48
CA HIS A 111 -3.19 -7.43 15.41
C HIS A 111 -3.94 -7.22 14.10
N SER A 112 -5.27 -7.21 14.18
CA SER A 112 -6.14 -7.01 13.01
C SER A 112 -5.86 -5.66 12.35
N LEU A 113 -5.72 -4.60 13.15
CA LEU A 113 -5.44 -3.27 12.63
C LEU A 113 -4.01 -3.15 12.06
N VAL A 114 -3.01 -3.73 12.74
CA VAL A 114 -1.63 -3.80 12.22
C VAL A 114 -1.61 -4.50 10.85
N GLY A 115 -2.28 -5.64 10.72
CA GLY A 115 -2.35 -6.37 9.45
C GLY A 115 -3.00 -5.56 8.33
N ALA A 116 -4.13 -4.91 8.62
CA ALA A 116 -4.80 -4.05 7.66
C ALA A 116 -3.92 -2.87 7.22
N LEU A 117 -3.22 -2.22 8.17
CA LEU A 117 -2.36 -1.08 7.87
C LEU A 117 -1.05 -1.49 7.18
N LEU A 118 -0.50 -2.67 7.46
CA LEU A 118 0.62 -3.24 6.70
C LEU A 118 0.24 -3.46 5.23
N TYR A 119 -0.98 -3.94 4.98
CA TYR A 119 -1.48 -4.08 3.62
C TYR A 119 -1.56 -2.73 2.90
N VAL A 120 -2.10 -1.69 3.55
CA VAL A 120 -2.15 -0.33 2.97
C VAL A 120 -0.74 0.23 2.72
N ALA A 121 0.16 0.09 3.68
CA ALA A 121 1.53 0.58 3.61
C ALA A 121 2.35 -0.05 2.47
N THR A 122 2.13 -1.33 2.22
CA THR A 122 2.90 -2.11 1.24
C THR A 122 2.44 -1.88 -0.19
N ASN A 123 1.16 -1.53 -0.39
CA ASN A 123 0.58 -1.46 -1.72
C ASN A 123 0.45 -0.03 -2.27
N THR A 124 -0.04 0.92 -1.47
CA THR A 124 -0.35 2.27 -1.99
C THR A 124 0.11 3.43 -1.11
N ARG A 125 0.46 3.20 0.17
CA ARG A 125 0.81 4.26 1.12
C ARG A 125 2.16 4.05 1.79
N PRO A 126 3.29 4.10 1.04
CA PRO A 126 4.62 3.93 1.63
C PRO A 126 4.94 5.01 2.69
N ASP A 127 4.27 6.15 2.67
CA ASP A 127 4.42 7.23 3.66
C ASP A 127 4.06 6.82 5.10
N ILE A 128 3.20 5.81 5.30
CA ILE A 128 2.92 5.26 6.64
C ILE A 128 3.83 4.07 7.02
N ALA A 129 4.65 3.57 6.10
CA ALA A 129 5.42 2.33 6.29
C ALA A 129 6.36 2.42 7.50
N ALA A 130 6.94 3.60 7.74
CA ALA A 130 7.82 3.80 8.87
C ALA A 130 7.09 3.65 10.23
N ALA A 131 5.93 4.30 10.36
CA ALA A 131 5.10 4.26 11.56
C ALA A 131 4.60 2.82 11.83
N ILE A 132 4.09 2.16 10.80
CA ILE A 132 3.59 0.79 10.92
C ILE A 132 4.70 -0.21 11.24
N SER A 133 5.89 -0.05 10.66
CA SER A 133 7.04 -0.90 11.01
C SER A 133 7.47 -0.73 12.46
N ILE A 134 7.27 0.45 13.06
CA ILE A 134 7.58 0.68 14.47
C ILE A 134 6.54 -0.01 15.36
N LEU A 135 5.25 0.22 15.09
CA LEU A 135 4.12 -0.28 15.87
C LEU A 135 3.93 -1.79 15.74
N SER A 136 4.23 -2.39 14.58
CA SER A 136 4.13 -3.84 14.37
C SER A 136 5.11 -4.66 15.23
N ARG A 137 6.16 -4.04 15.78
CA ARG A 137 7.07 -4.69 16.72
C ARG A 137 6.46 -4.86 18.12
N LYS A 138 5.38 -4.13 18.43
CA LYS A 138 4.68 -4.19 19.73
C LYS A 138 3.59 -5.26 19.77
N THR A 139 3.36 -5.97 18.67
CA THR A 139 2.27 -6.94 18.47
C THR A 139 2.19 -8.01 19.58
N SER A 140 3.30 -8.44 20.18
CA SER A 140 3.27 -9.43 21.27
C SER A 140 2.66 -8.89 22.57
N THR A 141 2.99 -7.66 22.94
CA THR A 141 2.60 -7.03 24.21
C THR A 141 2.34 -5.52 24.02
N PRO A 142 1.31 -5.14 23.26
CA PRO A 142 1.00 -3.75 22.97
C PRO A 142 0.43 -3.06 24.21
N THR A 143 0.71 -1.76 24.33
CA THR A 143 0.19 -0.90 25.40
C THR A 143 -0.97 -0.04 24.91
N GLN A 144 -1.69 0.58 25.85
CA GLN A 144 -2.73 1.57 25.52
C GLN A 144 -2.18 2.77 24.71
N HIS A 145 -0.90 3.12 24.94
CA HIS A 145 -0.18 4.12 24.16
C HIS A 145 0.01 3.68 22.70
N ASP A 146 0.52 2.46 22.49
CA ASP A 146 0.69 1.88 21.15
C ASP A 146 -0.65 1.82 20.40
N TRP A 147 -1.74 1.49 21.09
CA TRP A 147 -3.08 1.47 20.51
C TRP A 147 -3.56 2.86 20.05
N THR A 148 -3.27 3.88 20.86
CA THR A 148 -3.64 5.26 20.55
C THR A 148 -2.89 5.76 19.31
N GLU A 149 -1.61 5.41 19.19
CA GLU A 149 -0.78 5.73 18.03
C GLU A 149 -1.16 4.91 16.79
N LEU A 150 -1.52 3.64 16.94
CA LEU A 150 -2.03 2.85 15.81
C LEU A 150 -3.33 3.44 15.25
N LYS A 151 -4.24 3.90 16.12
CA LYS A 151 -5.43 4.66 15.71
C LYS A 151 -5.07 6.00 15.08
N ARG A 152 -3.97 6.66 15.49
CA ARG A 152 -3.48 7.88 14.84
C ARG A 152 -3.13 7.64 13.39
N VAL A 153 -2.48 6.52 13.06
CA VAL A 153 -2.16 6.17 11.66
C VAL A 153 -3.43 6.13 10.81
N VAL A 154 -4.51 5.52 11.32
CA VAL A 154 -5.80 5.50 10.60
C VAL A 154 -6.35 6.92 10.42
N ARG A 155 -6.31 7.78 11.46
CA ARG A 155 -6.75 9.18 11.35
C ARG A 155 -5.93 9.98 10.34
N TYR A 156 -4.63 9.69 10.23
CA TYR A 156 -3.77 10.24 9.20
C TYR A 156 -4.18 9.77 7.80
N LEU A 157 -4.40 8.47 7.62
CA LEU A 157 -4.89 7.91 6.35
C LEU A 157 -6.23 8.53 5.92
N ILE A 158 -7.18 8.73 6.84
CA ILE A 158 -8.46 9.43 6.55
C ILE A 158 -8.21 10.88 6.10
N SER A 159 -7.21 11.54 6.68
CA SER A 159 -6.88 12.94 6.34
C SER A 159 -6.22 13.08 4.97
N THR A 160 -5.67 11.98 4.46
CA THR A 160 -4.88 11.88 3.22
C THR A 160 -5.44 10.77 2.32
N GLU A 161 -6.74 10.50 2.41
CA GLU A 161 -7.36 9.33 1.77
C GLU A 161 -7.43 9.42 0.25
N ASP A 162 -7.30 10.64 -0.27
CA ASP A 162 -7.23 10.93 -1.69
C ASP A 162 -5.83 10.75 -2.26
N TYR A 163 -4.83 10.41 -1.43
CA TYR A 163 -3.48 10.13 -1.92
C TYR A 163 -3.47 8.83 -2.72
N GLU A 164 -2.77 8.87 -3.85
CA GLU A 164 -2.66 7.74 -4.78
C GLU A 164 -1.20 7.47 -5.14
N LEU A 165 -0.86 6.19 -5.31
CA LEU A 165 0.44 5.82 -5.85
C LEU A 165 0.37 5.88 -7.38
N LYS A 166 1.09 6.83 -7.98
CA LYS A 166 1.22 6.95 -9.44
C LYS A 166 2.40 6.11 -9.91
N LEU A 167 2.18 5.20 -10.86
CA LEU A 167 3.17 4.31 -11.46
C LEU A 167 3.18 4.51 -12.99
N GLY A 168 4.34 4.67 -13.60
CA GLY A 168 4.43 4.72 -15.06
C GLY A 168 5.86 4.68 -15.57
N VAL A 169 6.09 5.22 -16.76
CA VAL A 169 7.45 5.52 -17.23
C VAL A 169 7.36 6.91 -17.82
N GLN A 170 8.19 7.83 -17.34
CA GLN A 170 8.31 9.13 -17.97
C GLN A 170 8.98 8.90 -19.33
N GLN A 171 8.32 9.26 -20.43
CA GLN A 171 8.80 8.95 -21.79
C GLN A 171 10.12 9.67 -22.16
N THR A 172 10.61 10.54 -21.28
CA THR A 172 11.80 11.36 -21.46
C THR A 172 12.76 11.13 -20.29
N GLY A 173 13.71 10.22 -20.44
CA GLY A 173 14.85 10.06 -19.52
C GLY A 173 15.20 8.61 -19.18
N ASP A 174 16.45 8.39 -18.78
CA ASP A 174 16.91 7.11 -18.22
C ASP A 174 16.06 6.71 -17.00
N MET A 175 15.93 5.40 -16.73
CA MET A 175 15.33 4.91 -15.47
C MET A 175 16.23 5.34 -14.30
N ILE A 176 15.93 6.49 -13.71
CA ILE A 176 16.66 7.01 -12.54
C ILE A 176 15.99 6.44 -11.28
N LEU A 177 16.77 6.01 -10.29
CA LEU A 177 16.25 5.71 -8.96
C LEU A 177 16.34 7.01 -8.14
N VAL A 178 15.20 7.59 -7.78
CA VAL A 178 15.15 8.82 -7.00
C VAL A 178 14.85 8.45 -5.55
N GLY A 179 15.86 8.60 -4.70
CA GLY A 179 15.72 8.40 -3.26
C GLY A 179 15.42 9.73 -2.57
N TYR A 180 14.26 9.85 -1.93
CA TYR A 180 13.98 10.96 -1.03
C TYR A 180 14.27 10.51 0.41
N SER A 181 15.03 11.34 1.13
CA SER A 181 15.35 11.13 2.54
C SER A 181 15.04 12.41 3.29
N ASP A 182 13.90 12.45 3.98
CA ASP A 182 13.59 13.54 4.91
C ASP A 182 13.86 13.06 6.34
N ALA A 183 14.76 13.77 7.02
CA ALA A 183 15.16 13.48 8.39
C ALA A 183 14.42 14.42 9.34
N ILE A 184 13.33 13.95 9.95
CA ILE A 184 12.72 14.64 11.09
C ILE A 184 12.70 13.69 12.28
N GLY A 185 13.68 13.85 13.17
CA GLY A 185 13.72 13.17 14.47
C GLY A 185 14.57 13.99 15.46
N PRO A 186 14.13 14.15 16.73
CA PRO A 186 14.95 14.81 17.75
C PRO A 186 16.16 13.94 18.10
N ALA A 187 17.31 14.58 18.21
CA ALA A 187 18.60 13.96 18.53
C ALA A 187 18.61 13.38 19.95
N ILE A 188 18.12 12.15 20.14
CA ILE A 188 18.41 11.36 21.33
C ILE A 188 18.60 9.91 20.90
N ASP A 189 19.89 9.56 20.85
CA ASP A 189 20.50 8.25 20.63
C ASP A 189 20.66 7.76 19.18
N ARG A 190 21.93 7.57 18.81
CA ARG A 190 22.38 7.17 17.47
C ARG A 190 22.23 5.66 17.31
N THR A 191 21.09 5.23 16.80
CA THR A 191 21.06 4.15 15.81
C THR A 191 20.45 4.76 14.55
N GLU A 192 21.30 5.09 13.58
CA GLU A 192 20.92 5.69 12.30
C GLU A 192 19.93 4.78 11.56
N ASN A 193 18.63 4.96 11.82
CA ASN A 193 17.58 4.45 10.93
C ASN A 193 17.38 5.45 9.80
N GLN A 194 18.42 5.64 8.97
CA GLN A 194 18.23 6.23 7.64
C GLN A 194 17.35 5.26 6.84
N ARG A 195 16.07 5.60 6.70
CA ARG A 195 15.17 4.86 5.81
C ARG A 195 15.10 5.60 4.50
N VAL A 196 15.83 5.06 3.53
CA VAL A 196 15.78 5.49 2.14
C VAL A 196 14.46 4.99 1.55
N VAL A 197 13.57 5.91 1.15
CA VAL A 197 12.47 5.55 0.25
C VAL A 197 13.06 5.50 -1.15
N LEU A 198 13.33 4.28 -1.62
CA LEU A 198 13.78 4.05 -2.99
C LEU A 198 12.56 4.07 -3.92
N CYS A 199 12.29 5.22 -4.55
CA CYS A 199 11.35 5.29 -5.66
C CYS A 199 12.11 5.08 -6.96
N PHE A 200 11.73 4.08 -7.74
CA PHE A 200 12.01 4.11 -9.18
C PHE A 200 11.34 5.39 -9.70
N SER A 201 12.00 6.16 -10.58
CA SER A 201 11.66 7.53 -11.10
C SER A 201 10.24 7.75 -11.63
N SER A 202 9.34 6.81 -11.42
CA SER A 202 7.96 6.86 -11.87
C SER A 202 6.93 6.42 -10.84
N ALA A 203 7.36 6.14 -9.60
CA ALA A 203 6.51 5.85 -8.46
C ALA A 203 6.45 7.06 -7.51
N GLU A 204 5.45 7.92 -7.65
CA GLU A 204 5.23 9.08 -6.78
C GLU A 204 3.89 9.00 -6.07
N LEU A 205 3.86 9.37 -4.79
CA LEU A 205 2.61 9.61 -4.08
C LEU A 205 2.11 11.00 -4.49
N LEU A 206 0.93 11.07 -5.11
CA LEU A 206 0.21 12.32 -5.39
C LEU A 206 -0.91 12.54 -4.37
#